data_AF-A0A926AB80-F1
#
_entry.id   AF-A0A926AB80-F1
#
_cell.length_a   1.000
_cell.length_b   1.000
_cell.length_c   1.000
_cell.angle_alpha   90.00
_cell.angle_beta   90.00
_cell.angle_gamma   90.00
#
_symmetry.space_group_name_H-M   'P 1'
#
loop_
_entity.id
_entity.type
_entity.pdbx_description
1 polymer ?
#
loop_
_entity_poly.entity_id
_entity_poly.type
_entity_poly.pdbx_seq_one_letter_code
_entity_poly.pdbx_strand_id
1 'polypeptide(L)'
;MSVRINTALPSLVLLIVIAIVSLQFTGTLVTPLSAQSNPLDCQLTLSAWTNGAQAPTNHLEAGVATVNGKLYVFAGFADGSITATNRVDVYNVANNTWETATTPRRPMPVSISHIT
;
A
#
# COMPACT_ATOMS: atom_id res chain seq x y z
N MET A 1 -76.73 27.29 32.33
CA MET A 1 -75.88 26.21 31.78
C MET A 1 -74.46 26.76 31.68
N SER A 2 -73.62 26.46 32.67
CA SER A 2 -72.30 27.11 32.85
C SER A 2 -71.19 26.10 32.50
N VAL A 3 -70.41 26.38 31.47
CA VAL A 3 -69.26 25.56 31.07
C VAL A 3 -68.07 26.01 31.92
N ARG A 4 -67.52 25.10 32.75
CA ARG A 4 -66.23 25.30 33.40
C ARG A 4 -65.18 24.45 32.69
N ILE A 5 -64.19 25.14 32.12
CA ILE A 5 -62.96 24.57 31.56
C ILE A 5 -62.07 24.18 32.74
N ASN A 6 -61.62 22.92 32.81
CA ASN A 6 -60.71 22.46 33.85
C ASN A 6 -59.33 22.17 33.24
N THR A 7 -58.36 23.01 33.61
CA THR A 7 -56.95 22.98 33.18
C THR A 7 -56.13 22.14 34.16
N ALA A 8 -55.65 20.96 33.75
CA ALA A 8 -54.70 20.17 34.53
C ALA A 8 -53.85 19.23 33.67
N LEU A 9 -52.94 19.80 32.86
CA LEU A 9 -51.83 19.04 32.27
C LEU A 9 -50.53 19.86 32.40
N PRO A 10 -49.72 19.68 33.46
CA PRO A 10 -48.30 20.02 33.32
C PRO A 10 -47.32 18.92 33.76
N SER A 11 -47.74 17.90 34.50
CA SER A 11 -46.80 16.95 35.15
C SER A 11 -46.35 15.78 34.25
N LEU A 12 -47.19 15.34 33.30
CA LEU A 12 -46.85 14.22 32.42
C LEU A 12 -45.89 14.65 31.28
N VAL A 13 -46.01 15.89 30.80
CA VAL A 13 -45.17 16.41 29.71
C VAL A 13 -43.73 16.62 30.17
N LEU A 14 -43.53 17.08 31.42
CA LEU A 14 -42.19 17.29 31.98
C LEU A 14 -41.41 15.98 32.18
N LEU A 15 -42.08 14.91 32.60
CA LEU A 15 -41.49 13.57 32.74
C LEU A 15 -41.14 12.94 31.39
N ILE A 16 -41.98 13.17 30.36
CA ILE A 16 -41.72 12.71 28.99
C ILE A 16 -40.51 13.44 28.40
N VAL A 17 -40.38 14.76 28.61
CA VAL A 17 -39.24 15.54 28.12
C VAL A 17 -37.92 15.14 28.79
N ILE A 18 -37.92 14.87 30.10
CA ILE A 18 -36.72 14.42 30.83
C ILE A 18 -36.26 13.02 30.38
N ALA A 19 -37.20 12.10 30.09
CA ALA A 19 -36.89 10.78 29.56
C ALA A 19 -36.34 10.84 28.12
N ILE A 20 -36.82 11.78 27.29
CA ILE A 20 -36.34 11.95 25.91
C ILE A 20 -34.93 12.57 25.89
N VAL A 21 -34.62 13.52 26.78
CA VAL A 21 -33.29 14.16 26.87
C VAL A 21 -32.22 13.19 27.37
N SER A 22 -32.57 12.20 28.19
CA SER A 22 -31.64 11.19 28.72
C SER A 22 -31.37 10.01 27.77
N LEU A 23 -32.19 9.82 26.72
CA LEU A 23 -31.97 8.85 25.65
C LEU A 23 -31.03 9.33 24.54
N GLN A 24 -30.59 10.60 24.56
CA GLN A 24 -29.71 11.16 23.53
C GLN A 24 -28.22 11.14 23.89
N PHE A 25 -27.84 10.54 25.03
CA PHE A 25 -26.46 10.60 25.52
C PHE A 25 -25.76 9.23 25.67
N THR A 26 -26.10 8.27 24.81
CA THR A 26 -25.31 7.03 24.67
C THR A 26 -25.33 6.58 23.20
N GLY A 27 -24.25 6.83 22.45
CA GLY A 27 -24.02 6.18 21.15
C GLY A 27 -23.62 7.12 20.03
N THR A 28 -22.32 7.16 19.77
CA THR A 28 -21.61 7.84 18.68
C THR A 28 -22.18 7.58 17.29
N LEU A 29 -22.21 8.62 16.43
CA LEU A 29 -21.85 8.49 15.02
C LEU A 29 -21.11 9.76 14.60
N VAL A 30 -19.79 9.74 14.76
CA VAL A 30 -18.95 10.51 13.84
C VAL A 30 -19.21 9.86 12.49
N THR A 31 -20.00 10.48 11.62
CA THR A 31 -20.06 10.04 10.23
C THR A 31 -18.65 10.25 9.69
N PRO A 32 -17.90 9.21 9.27
CA PRO A 32 -16.77 9.51 8.42
C PRO A 32 -17.37 10.24 7.22
N LEU A 33 -16.80 11.41 6.88
CA LEU A 33 -17.02 11.96 5.56
C LEU A 33 -16.68 10.81 4.61
N SER A 34 -17.68 10.22 3.96
CA SER A 34 -17.40 9.35 2.84
C SER A 34 -16.61 10.26 1.91
N ALA A 35 -15.31 10.01 1.76
CA ALA A 35 -14.60 10.50 0.61
C ALA A 35 -15.45 10.03 -0.56
N GLN A 36 -16.16 10.94 -1.19
CA GLN A 36 -16.79 10.67 -2.47
C GLN A 36 -15.58 10.42 -3.36
N SER A 37 -15.14 9.16 -3.43
CA SER A 37 -14.01 8.77 -4.22
C SER A 37 -14.37 9.20 -5.62
N ASN A 38 -13.62 10.17 -6.13
CA ASN A 38 -13.73 10.52 -7.52
C ASN A 38 -13.50 9.20 -8.29
N PRO A 39 -14.26 8.85 -9.34
CA PRO A 39 -14.06 7.58 -10.06
C PRO A 39 -12.67 7.46 -10.74
N LEU A 40 -11.76 8.42 -10.50
CA LEU A 40 -10.37 8.44 -10.91
C LEU A 40 -9.38 8.29 -9.75
N ASP A 41 -9.84 8.08 -8.51
CA ASP A 41 -8.93 7.72 -7.42
C ASP A 41 -8.32 6.36 -7.74
N CYS A 42 -7.05 6.37 -8.14
CA CYS A 42 -6.23 5.17 -8.21
C CYS A 42 -6.21 4.60 -6.79
N GLN A 43 -7.00 3.54 -6.54
CA GLN A 43 -7.04 2.90 -5.24
C GLN A 43 -5.65 2.33 -4.95
N LEU A 44 -4.84 3.09 -4.21
CA LEU A 44 -3.55 2.65 -3.72
C LEU A 44 -3.80 1.70 -2.56
N THR A 45 -4.02 0.42 -2.89
CA THR A 45 -3.83 -0.65 -1.91
C THR A 45 -2.34 -0.68 -1.58
N LEU A 46 -1.96 -0.05 -0.47
CA LEU A 46 -0.58 0.00 -0.01
C LEU A 46 -0.18 -1.40 0.45
N SER A 47 0.47 -2.15 -0.44
CA SER A 47 1.09 -3.43 -0.09
C SER A 47 2.30 -3.16 0.82
N ALA A 48 2.44 -3.92 1.90
CA ALA A 48 3.62 -3.87 2.74
C ALA A 48 4.84 -4.39 1.97
N TRP A 49 6.00 -3.78 2.20
CA TRP A 49 7.27 -4.32 1.69
C TRP A 49 7.54 -5.69 2.32
N THR A 50 7.94 -6.63 1.48
CA THR A 50 8.38 -7.96 1.90
C THR A 50 9.78 -8.24 1.34
N ASN A 51 10.54 -9.05 2.05
CA ASN A 51 11.84 -9.50 1.55
C ASN A 51 11.66 -10.55 0.45
N GLY A 52 12.31 -10.34 -0.69
CA GLY A 52 12.56 -11.40 -1.66
C GLY A 52 13.76 -12.26 -1.27
N ALA A 53 14.09 -13.22 -2.13
CA ALA A 53 15.31 -14.00 -2.00
C ALA A 53 16.54 -13.09 -2.08
N GLN A 54 17.55 -13.41 -1.27
CA GLN A 54 18.81 -12.68 -1.26
C GLN A 54 19.46 -12.75 -2.64
N ALA A 55 19.91 -11.59 -3.12
CA ALA A 55 20.64 -11.50 -4.36
C ALA A 55 21.99 -12.26 -4.25
N PRO A 56 22.53 -12.80 -5.35
CA PRO A 56 23.82 -13.50 -5.34
C PRO A 56 25.02 -12.61 -4.96
N THR A 57 24.87 -11.29 -5.09
CA THR A 57 25.90 -10.28 -4.82
C THR A 57 25.25 -8.92 -4.59
N ASN A 58 26.02 -7.92 -4.14
CA ASN A 58 25.61 -6.53 -4.14
C ASN A 58 25.62 -5.97 -5.57
N HIS A 59 24.66 -5.09 -5.89
CA HIS A 59 24.61 -4.39 -7.17
C HIS A 59 24.68 -2.89 -6.92
N LEU A 60 25.65 -2.21 -7.54
CA LEU A 60 25.72 -0.74 -7.56
C LEU A 60 25.85 -0.27 -9.00
N GLU A 61 25.22 0.86 -9.31
CA GLU A 61 25.15 1.48 -10.66
C GLU A 61 24.58 0.56 -11.75
N ALA A 62 24.10 -0.64 -11.42
CA ALA A 62 23.59 -1.59 -12.39
C ALA A 62 22.33 -1.07 -13.11
N GLY A 63 22.24 -1.37 -14.40
CA GLY A 63 21.02 -1.14 -15.18
C GLY A 63 19.98 -2.20 -14.85
N VAL A 64 18.69 -1.85 -14.85
CA VAL A 64 17.60 -2.80 -14.55
C VAL A 64 16.48 -2.76 -15.58
N ALA A 65 15.92 -3.92 -15.91
CA ALA A 65 14.73 -4.03 -16.76
C ALA A 65 13.87 -5.22 -16.36
N THR A 66 12.56 -5.11 -16.57
CA THR A 66 11.61 -6.21 -16.38
C THR A 66 11.18 -6.77 -17.73
N VAL A 67 11.33 -8.08 -17.92
CA VAL A 67 10.95 -8.79 -19.17
C VAL A 67 10.35 -10.14 -18.81
N ASN A 68 9.13 -10.42 -19.28
CA ASN A 68 8.44 -11.71 -19.11
C ASN A 68 8.37 -12.18 -17.64
N GLY A 69 8.02 -11.29 -16.71
CA GLY A 69 7.90 -11.62 -15.28
C GLY A 69 9.22 -11.83 -14.55
N LYS A 70 10.36 -11.50 -15.18
CA LYS A 70 11.69 -11.53 -14.57
C LYS A 70 12.29 -10.13 -14.51
N LEU A 71 12.99 -9.84 -13.41
CA LEU A 71 13.81 -8.65 -13.25
C LEU A 71 15.24 -9.00 -13.64
N TYR A 72 15.82 -8.23 -14.55
CA TYR A 72 17.21 -8.38 -14.98
C TYR A 72 18.02 -7.22 -14.41
N VAL A 73 19.18 -7.55 -13.87
CA VAL A 73 20.17 -6.61 -13.36
C VAL A 73 21.42 -6.77 -14.20
N PHE A 74 21.83 -5.71 -14.87
CA PHE A 74 22.89 -5.71 -15.87
C PHE A 74 24.10 -4.91 -15.39
N ALA A 75 25.27 -5.54 -15.48
CA ALA A 75 26.57 -4.92 -15.24
C ALA A 75 26.63 -4.21 -13.88
N GLY A 76 27.28 -3.05 -13.81
CA GLY A 76 27.50 -2.32 -12.56
C GLY A 76 28.75 -2.80 -11.83
N PHE A 77 28.78 -2.45 -10.55
CA PHE A 77 29.75 -2.92 -9.58
C PHE A 77 29.14 -4.04 -8.74
N ALA A 78 29.95 -5.07 -8.46
CA ALA A 78 29.53 -6.25 -7.73
C ALA A 78 30.65 -6.77 -6.81
N ASP A 79 30.30 -7.72 -5.95
CA ASP A 79 31.23 -8.45 -5.08
C ASP A 79 32.06 -7.52 -4.17
N GLY A 80 31.44 -6.43 -3.72
CA GLY A 80 32.06 -5.39 -2.88
C GLY A 80 33.15 -4.56 -3.58
N SER A 81 33.31 -4.65 -4.90
CA SER A 81 34.35 -3.95 -5.68
C SER A 81 33.78 -2.89 -6.61
N ILE A 82 34.48 -1.76 -6.77
CA ILE A 82 34.18 -0.71 -7.77
C ILE A 82 34.78 -1.01 -9.16
N THR A 83 35.08 -2.28 -9.44
CA THR A 83 35.49 -2.72 -10.78
C THR A 83 34.25 -3.04 -11.59
N ALA A 84 34.08 -2.37 -12.73
CA ALA A 84 32.94 -2.62 -13.60
C ALA A 84 32.89 -4.09 -14.01
N THR A 85 31.70 -4.67 -13.97
CA THR A 85 31.47 -6.08 -14.33
C THR A 85 30.59 -6.16 -15.56
N ASN A 86 30.61 -7.31 -16.22
CA ASN A 86 29.67 -7.65 -17.28
C ASN A 86 28.60 -8.63 -16.78
N ARG A 87 28.45 -8.78 -15.46
CA ARG A 87 27.54 -9.72 -14.82
C ARG A 87 26.09 -9.43 -15.22
N VAL A 88 25.28 -10.47 -15.37
CA VAL A 88 23.82 -10.33 -15.47
C VAL A 88 23.18 -11.26 -14.46
N ASP A 89 22.46 -10.71 -13.51
CA ASP A 89 21.67 -11.48 -12.56
C ASP A 89 20.18 -11.33 -12.89
N VAL A 90 19.45 -12.43 -12.80
CA VAL A 90 18.04 -12.47 -13.15
C VAL A 90 17.25 -12.99 -11.97
N TYR A 91 16.32 -12.16 -11.49
CA TYR A 91 15.35 -12.54 -10.49
C TYR A 91 14.06 -12.99 -11.14
N ASN A 92 13.60 -14.19 -10.78
CA ASN A 92 12.30 -14.70 -11.17
C ASN A 92 11.30 -14.49 -10.04
N VAL A 93 10.32 -13.62 -10.29
CA VAL A 93 9.32 -13.21 -9.29
C VAL A 93 8.35 -14.36 -8.96
N ALA A 94 8.11 -15.27 -9.91
CA ALA A 94 7.12 -16.34 -9.75
C ALA A 94 7.55 -17.41 -8.73
N ASN A 95 8.86 -17.66 -8.61
CA ASN A 95 9.40 -18.68 -7.71
C ASN A 95 10.37 -18.09 -6.67
N ASN A 96 10.56 -16.77 -6.64
CA ASN A 96 11.43 -16.08 -5.69
C ASN A 96 12.89 -16.60 -5.74
N THR A 97 13.48 -16.67 -6.94
CA THR A 97 14.87 -17.15 -7.11
C THR A 97 15.71 -16.24 -8.00
N TRP A 98 17.02 -16.28 -7.78
CA TRP A 98 18.01 -15.62 -8.62
C TRP A 98 18.81 -16.62 -9.46
N GLU A 99 19.20 -16.20 -10.66
CA GLU A 99 20.09 -16.92 -11.56
C GLU A 99 21.12 -15.94 -12.13
N THR A 100 22.41 -16.27 -12.04
CA THR A 100 23.47 -15.52 -12.74
C THR A 100 23.62 -16.08 -14.17
N ALA A 101 23.56 -15.20 -15.17
CA ALA A 101 23.65 -15.57 -16.57
C ALA A 101 25.07 -16.07 -16.92
N THR A 102 25.16 -17.33 -17.34
CA THR A 102 26.41 -17.95 -17.83
C THR A 102 26.21 -18.55 -19.23
N THR A 103 25.33 -19.54 -19.37
CA THR A 103 24.86 -20.14 -20.65
C THR A 103 23.54 -20.89 -20.38
N PRO A 104 22.50 -20.80 -21.23
CA PRO A 104 22.41 -20.13 -22.53
C PRO A 104 22.27 -18.60 -22.46
N ARG A 105 21.96 -18.06 -21.29
CA ARG A 105 21.95 -16.61 -21.05
C ARG A 105 23.38 -16.14 -20.96
N ARG A 106 23.76 -15.13 -21.74
CA ARG A 106 25.12 -14.61 -21.75
C ARG A 106 25.25 -13.44 -20.78
N PRO A 107 26.41 -13.30 -20.11
CA PRO A 107 26.82 -12.03 -19.53
C PRO A 107 26.77 -10.90 -20.59
N MET A 108 26.85 -9.65 -20.13
CA MET A 108 27.03 -8.52 -21.03
C MET A 108 28.33 -8.71 -21.82
N PRO A 109 28.38 -8.24 -23.09
CA PRO A 109 29.60 -8.32 -23.90
C PRO A 109 30.71 -7.39 -23.40
N VAL A 110 30.34 -6.37 -22.61
CA VAL A 110 31.25 -5.37 -22.05
C VAL A 110 30.96 -5.18 -20.56
N SER A 111 32.01 -4.89 -19.80
CA SER A 111 31.87 -4.41 -18.43
C SER A 111 31.58 -2.91 -18.42
N ILE A 112 30.53 -2.48 -17.72
CA ILE A 112 30.11 -1.08 -17.63
C ILE A 112 29.52 -0.81 -16.24
N SER A 113 29.67 0.40 -15.70
CA SER A 113 29.09 0.76 -14.39
C SER A 113 27.95 1.77 -14.49
N HIS A 114 28.11 2.90 -15.17
CA HIS A 114 27.06 3.93 -15.28
C HIS A 114 26.09 3.65 -16.44
N ILE A 115 25.21 2.66 -16.31
CA ILE A 115 24.15 2.42 -17.30
C ILE A 115 23.05 3.46 -17.12
N THR A 116 22.87 4.33 -18.12
CA THR A 116 21.78 5.32 -18.23
C THR A 116 20.73 4.88 -19.22
#